data_AF-A0A319BY64-F1
#
_entry.id   AF-A0A319BY64-F1
#
_cell.length_a   1.000
_cell.length_b   1.000
_cell.length_c   1.000
_cell.angle_alpha   90.00
_cell.angle_beta   90.00
_cell.angle_gamma   90.00
#
_symmetry.space_group_name_H-M   'P 1'
#
loop_
_entity.id
_entity.type
_entity.pdbx_description
1 polymer ?
#
loop_
_entity_poly.entity_id
_entity_poly.type
_entity_poly.pdbx_seq_one_letter_code
_entity_poly.pdbx_strand_id
1 'polypeptide(L)'
;MFIAWAFRHHGLFRLVTEIALRESTEPIRTKGLAFPAGLINLINKTRQFRIEEILISVYECMEHLLDHESYCSDCDQLMVRTLIWQLKPRKLFPPPQAPDKGLSLNAVLKTVNESKESRCKELVHGRVGCSGTKCWLIPETRTLLRRINAEIVGLRL
;
A
#
# COMPACT_ATOMS: atom_id res chain seq x y z
N MET A 1 23.96 -2.11 2.67
CA MET A 1 23.85 -0.63 2.71
C MET A 1 25.12 0.05 3.21
N PHE A 2 25.54 -0.18 4.46
CA PHE A 2 26.72 0.46 5.07
C PHE A 2 28.01 0.27 4.27
N ILE A 3 28.30 -0.97 3.84
CA ILE A 3 29.46 -1.28 3.00
C ILE A 3 29.39 -0.49 1.68
N ALA A 4 28.26 -0.56 0.97
CA ALA A 4 28.09 0.16 -0.30
C ALA A 4 28.26 1.69 -0.16
N TRP A 5 27.77 2.27 0.94
CA TRP A 5 27.96 3.69 1.25
C TRP A 5 29.43 4.03 1.56
N ALA A 6 30.06 3.26 2.46
CA ALA A 6 31.44 3.48 2.89
C ALA A 6 32.43 3.39 1.73
N PHE A 7 32.21 2.44 0.81
CA PHE A 7 33.04 2.25 -0.38
C PHE A 7 32.57 3.05 -1.61
N ARG A 8 31.60 3.98 -1.44
CA ARG A 8 31.03 4.80 -2.52
C ARG A 8 30.58 4.01 -3.76
N HIS A 9 30.07 2.80 -3.55
CA HIS A 9 29.60 1.95 -4.64
C HIS A 9 28.16 2.33 -5.02
N HIS A 10 28.01 3.31 -5.92
CA HIS A 10 26.71 3.90 -6.31
C HIS A 10 25.62 2.88 -6.67
N GLY A 11 25.93 1.92 -7.55
CA GLY A 11 24.95 0.92 -8.00
C GLY A 11 24.44 0.04 -6.85
N LEU A 12 25.35 -0.53 -6.07
CA LEU A 12 25.03 -1.33 -4.90
C LEU A 12 24.30 -0.50 -3.83
N PHE A 13 24.67 0.77 -3.62
CA PHE A 13 23.99 1.66 -2.66
C PHE A 13 22.53 1.93 -3.07
N ARG A 14 22.29 2.18 -4.35
CA ARG A 14 20.94 2.32 -4.89
C ARG A 14 20.14 1.04 -4.67
N LEU A 15 20.66 -0.11 -5.09
CA LEU A 15 19.98 -1.39 -4.94
C LEU A 15 19.61 -1.70 -3.47
N VAL A 16 20.56 -1.58 -2.54
CA VAL A 16 20.31 -1.94 -1.14
C VAL A 16 19.39 -0.95 -0.42
N THR A 17 19.36 0.32 -0.82
CA THR A 17 18.43 1.30 -0.27
C THR A 17 17.02 1.11 -0.83
N GLU A 18 16.90 0.66 -2.09
CA GLU A 18 15.61 0.25 -2.67
C GLU A 18 15.02 -0.96 -1.94
N ILE A 19 15.84 -2.00 -1.72
CA ILE A 19 15.44 -3.18 -0.93
C ILE A 19 15.03 -2.73 0.47
N ALA A 20 15.82 -1.85 1.10
CA ALA A 20 15.51 -1.34 2.43
C ALA A 20 14.17 -0.56 2.48
N LEU A 21 13.86 0.23 1.47
CA LEU A 21 12.57 0.93 1.35
C LEU A 21 11.40 -0.04 1.15
N ARG A 22 11.58 -1.05 0.30
CA ARG A 22 10.50 -1.95 -0.14
C ARG A 22 10.22 -3.09 0.83
N GLU A 23 11.26 -3.71 1.38
CA GLU A 23 11.18 -5.00 2.08
C GLU A 23 11.31 -4.90 3.60
N SER A 24 11.83 -3.79 4.13
CA SER A 24 11.94 -3.66 5.60
C SER A 24 10.55 -3.68 6.24
N THR A 25 10.34 -4.58 7.18
CA THR A 25 9.11 -4.66 7.98
C THR A 25 9.20 -3.88 9.30
N GLU A 26 10.38 -3.34 9.61
CA GLU A 26 10.68 -2.65 10.86
C GLU A 26 11.55 -1.41 10.59
N PRO A 27 11.54 -0.41 11.48
CA PRO A 27 12.49 0.69 11.42
C PRO A 27 13.94 0.20 11.42
N ILE A 28 14.69 0.57 10.39
CA ILE A 28 16.11 0.27 10.28
C ILE A 28 16.84 1.05 11.37
N ARG A 29 17.73 0.37 12.08
CA ARG A 29 18.56 0.94 13.15
C ARG A 29 20.03 0.81 12.77
N THR A 30 20.84 1.81 13.12
CA THR A 30 22.28 1.81 12.82
C THR A 30 23.07 0.81 13.66
N LYS A 31 22.51 0.33 14.80
CA LYS A 31 23.17 -0.62 15.72
C LYS A 31 24.62 -0.22 16.06
N GLY A 32 24.90 1.07 16.19
CA GLY A 32 26.24 1.60 16.52
C GLY A 32 27.18 1.81 15.31
N LEU A 33 26.73 1.52 14.09
CA LEU A 33 27.51 1.80 12.88
C LEU A 33 27.51 3.29 12.54
N ALA A 34 28.67 3.83 12.16
CA ALA A 34 28.88 5.21 11.74
C ALA A 34 28.25 5.47 10.35
N PHE A 35 26.93 5.64 10.34
CA PHE A 35 26.17 5.92 9.14
C PHE A 35 25.31 7.16 9.35
N PRO A 36 25.10 7.98 8.30
CA PRO A 36 24.34 9.21 8.45
C PRO A 36 22.94 8.93 9.00
N ALA A 37 22.65 9.41 10.22
CA ALA A 37 21.35 9.23 10.85
C ALA A 37 20.22 9.80 9.97
N GLY A 38 20.49 10.90 9.26
CA GLY A 38 19.57 11.49 8.29
C GLY A 38 19.15 10.53 7.17
N LEU A 39 20.06 9.66 6.71
CA LEU A 39 19.79 8.71 5.64
C LEU A 39 18.91 7.54 6.10
N ILE A 40 19.16 7.01 7.30
CA ILE A 40 18.27 6.00 7.92
C ILE A 40 16.88 6.59 8.18
N ASN A 41 16.83 7.81 8.71
CA ASN A 41 15.57 8.50 8.96
C ASN A 41 14.80 8.73 7.66
N LEU A 42 15.48 9.11 6.57
CA LEU A 42 14.85 9.24 5.27
C LEU A 42 14.24 7.91 4.81
N ILE A 43 14.99 6.80 4.85
CA ILE A 43 14.48 5.48 4.44
C ILE A 43 13.25 5.08 5.28
N ASN A 44 13.34 5.22 6.60
CA ASN A 44 12.25 4.86 7.50
C ASN A 44 11.01 5.74 7.28
N LYS A 45 11.19 7.06 7.14
CA LYS A 45 10.08 8.00 6.89
C LYS A 45 9.44 7.77 5.52
N THR A 46 10.24 7.58 4.47
CA THR A 46 9.72 7.30 3.13
C THR A 46 8.94 5.99 3.10
N ARG A 47 9.45 4.93 3.75
CA ARG A 47 8.71 3.67 3.86
C ARG A 47 7.36 3.87 4.54
N GLN A 48 7.37 4.48 5.73
CA GLN A 48 6.17 4.70 6.54
C GLN A 48 5.13 5.54 5.77
N PHE A 49 5.57 6.66 5.18
CA PHE A 49 4.72 7.55 4.40
C PHE A 49 4.03 6.83 3.24
N ARG A 50 4.73 5.96 2.50
CA ARG A 50 4.11 5.24 1.39
C ARG A 50 3.13 4.15 1.82
N ILE A 51 3.39 3.49 2.95
CA ILE A 51 2.43 2.53 3.51
C ILE A 51 1.16 3.27 3.93
N GLU A 52 1.32 4.39 4.66
CA GLU A 52 0.21 5.25 5.08
C GLU A 52 -0.58 5.78 3.89
N GLU A 53 0.08 6.29 2.85
CA GLU A 53 -0.56 6.80 1.63
C GLU A 53 -1.46 5.75 0.95
N ILE A 54 -1.00 4.49 0.89
CA ILE A 54 -1.81 3.40 0.33
C ILE A 54 -3.00 3.08 1.22
N LEU A 55 -2.78 2.96 2.53
CA LEU A 55 -3.82 2.62 3.47
C LEU A 55 -4.91 3.69 3.51
N ILE A 56 -4.53 4.97 3.58
CA ILE A 56 -5.45 6.11 3.52
C ILE A 56 -6.34 5.98 2.27
N SER A 57 -5.75 5.79 1.08
CA SER A 57 -6.54 5.65 -0.14
C SER A 57 -7.51 4.46 -0.13
N VAL A 58 -7.13 3.32 0.46
CA VAL A 58 -8.02 2.16 0.61
C VAL A 58 -9.17 2.47 1.57
N TYR A 59 -8.89 3.15 2.68
CA TYR A 59 -9.88 3.48 3.71
C TYR A 59 -10.83 4.60 3.27
N GLU A 60 -10.34 5.63 2.58
CA GLU A 60 -11.18 6.65 1.93
C GLU A 60 -12.16 6.00 0.95
N CYS A 61 -11.69 5.05 0.11
CA CYS A 61 -12.57 4.30 -0.76
C CYS A 61 -13.62 3.50 0.02
N MET A 62 -13.25 2.87 1.14
CA MET A 62 -14.19 2.16 2.00
C MET A 62 -15.23 3.09 2.64
N GLU A 63 -14.84 4.29 3.06
CA GLU A 63 -15.73 5.32 3.60
C GLU A 63 -16.73 5.79 2.55
N HIS A 64 -16.27 6.12 1.33
CA HIS A 64 -17.17 6.49 0.22
C HIS A 64 -18.22 5.42 -0.10
N LEU A 65 -17.84 4.13 0.00
CA LEU A 65 -18.78 3.02 -0.19
C LEU A 65 -19.78 2.91 0.96
N LEU A 66 -19.35 3.16 2.20
CA LEU A 66 -20.22 3.12 3.39
C LEU A 66 -21.21 4.28 3.44
N ASP A 67 -20.81 5.45 2.98
CA ASP A 67 -21.64 6.66 2.94
C ASP A 67 -22.67 6.65 1.78
N HIS A 68 -22.72 5.56 1.01
CA HIS A 68 -23.61 5.40 -0.14
C HIS A 68 -23.49 6.53 -1.17
N GLU A 69 -22.30 7.10 -1.34
CA GLU A 69 -22.03 8.09 -2.38
C GLU A 69 -21.98 7.47 -3.79
N SER A 70 -22.18 6.16 -3.89
CA SER A 70 -22.31 5.44 -5.14
C SER A 70 -23.75 5.38 -5.66
N TYR A 71 -23.90 4.89 -6.89
CA TYR A 71 -25.18 4.75 -7.56
C TYR A 71 -25.91 3.44 -7.19
N CYS A 72 -25.31 2.54 -6.39
CA CYS A 72 -25.92 1.27 -6.01
C CYS A 72 -25.46 0.76 -4.64
N SER A 73 -26.34 0.89 -3.65
CA SER A 73 -26.08 0.46 -2.26
C SER A 73 -25.80 -1.04 -2.12
N ASP A 74 -26.47 -1.90 -2.88
CA ASP A 74 -26.22 -3.35 -2.87
C ASP A 74 -24.82 -3.70 -3.38
N CYS A 75 -24.34 -2.96 -4.39
CA CYS A 75 -22.96 -3.10 -4.86
C CYS A 75 -21.97 -2.62 -3.81
N ASP A 76 -22.25 -1.51 -3.13
CA ASP A 76 -21.39 -0.95 -2.08
C ASP A 76 -21.18 -1.90 -0.93
N GLN A 77 -22.26 -2.48 -0.40
CA GLN A 77 -22.18 -3.46 0.68
C GLN A 77 -21.33 -4.66 0.27
N LEU A 78 -21.49 -5.14 -0.97
CA LEU A 78 -20.70 -6.26 -1.47
C LEU A 78 -19.23 -5.89 -1.68
N MET A 79 -18.95 -4.67 -2.14
CA MET A 79 -17.60 -4.14 -2.31
C MET A 79 -16.89 -3.98 -0.97
N VAL A 80 -17.52 -3.34 0.02
CA VAL A 80 -16.98 -3.22 1.38
C VAL A 80 -16.68 -4.59 1.98
N ARG A 81 -17.64 -5.53 1.89
CA ARG A 81 -17.43 -6.90 2.38
C ARG A 81 -16.25 -7.58 1.67
N THR A 82 -16.14 -7.39 0.35
CA THR A 82 -15.05 -7.93 -0.47
C THR A 82 -13.69 -7.37 -0.06
N LEU A 83 -13.60 -6.07 0.24
CA LEU A 83 -12.39 -5.43 0.73
C LEU A 83 -12.00 -5.97 2.10
N ILE A 84 -12.91 -5.92 3.08
CA ILE A 84 -12.66 -6.39 4.45
C ILE A 84 -12.19 -7.85 4.44
N TRP A 85 -12.85 -8.70 3.66
CA TRP A 85 -12.50 -10.12 3.58
C TRP A 85 -11.09 -10.37 3.01
N GLN A 86 -10.61 -9.50 2.13
CA GLN A 86 -9.26 -9.61 1.54
C GLN A 86 -8.18 -8.94 2.40
N LEU A 87 -8.50 -7.86 3.12
CA LEU A 87 -7.56 -7.12 3.96
C LEU A 87 -7.33 -7.79 5.32
N LYS A 88 -8.37 -8.38 5.92
CA LYS A 88 -8.33 -8.96 7.27
C LYS A 88 -7.29 -10.08 7.43
N PRO A 89 -7.22 -11.10 6.54
CA PRO A 89 -6.20 -12.15 6.65
C PRO A 89 -4.76 -11.63 6.52
N ARG A 90 -4.59 -10.45 5.92
CA ARG A 90 -3.29 -9.82 5.64
C ARG A 90 -2.95 -8.73 6.66
N LYS A 91 -3.72 -8.63 7.76
CA LYS A 91 -3.54 -7.65 8.85
C LYS A 91 -3.58 -6.19 8.39
N LEU A 92 -4.28 -5.91 7.29
CA LEU A 92 -4.56 -4.54 6.84
C LEU A 92 -5.94 -4.05 7.26
N PHE A 93 -6.72 -4.90 7.94
CA PHE A 93 -8.00 -4.56 8.55
C PHE A 93 -8.10 -5.16 9.97
N PRO A 94 -8.38 -4.37 11.02
CA PRO A 94 -8.53 -2.90 11.03
C PRO A 94 -7.24 -2.18 10.58
N PRO A 95 -7.27 -0.85 10.34
CA PRO A 95 -6.06 -0.13 9.91
C PRO A 95 -4.91 -0.41 10.88
N PRO A 96 -3.71 -0.77 10.39
CA PRO A 96 -2.54 -0.91 11.25
C PRO A 96 -2.21 0.44 11.91
N GLN A 97 -1.71 0.38 13.13
CA GLN A 97 -1.29 1.58 13.86
C GLN A 97 0.17 1.87 13.58
N ALA A 98 0.49 3.14 13.31
CA ALA A 98 1.85 3.59 13.14
C ALA A 98 2.68 3.35 14.42
N PRO A 99 3.96 2.97 14.31
CA PRO A 99 4.65 2.57 13.08
C PRO A 99 4.16 1.19 12.63
N ASP A 100 3.97 1.01 11.31
CA ASP A 100 3.38 -0.20 10.70
C ASP A 100 4.30 -1.42 10.80
N LYS A 101 4.52 -1.88 12.03
CA LYS A 101 5.42 -2.99 12.37
C LYS A 101 4.94 -4.28 11.75
N GLY A 102 5.87 -5.04 11.20
CA GLY A 102 5.58 -6.28 10.50
C GLY A 102 5.02 -6.10 9.08
N LEU A 103 4.88 -4.87 8.58
CA LEU A 103 4.44 -4.58 7.21
C LEU A 103 5.59 -4.02 6.37
N SER A 104 5.86 -4.66 5.23
CA SER A 104 6.73 -4.09 4.21
C SER A 104 5.88 -3.39 3.15
N LEU A 105 6.44 -2.35 2.52
CA LEU A 105 5.76 -1.65 1.43
C LEU A 105 5.40 -2.60 0.29
N ASN A 106 6.29 -3.54 -0.06
CA ASN A 106 6.03 -4.54 -1.10
C ASN A 106 4.89 -5.49 -0.73
N ALA A 107 4.77 -5.89 0.54
CA ALA A 107 3.65 -6.72 0.99
C ALA A 107 2.31 -5.99 0.86
N VAL A 108 2.27 -4.69 1.21
CA VAL A 108 1.06 -3.85 1.07
C VAL A 108 0.72 -3.62 -0.40
N LEU A 109 1.69 -3.20 -1.23
CA LEU A 109 1.53 -3.01 -2.67
C LEU A 109 0.96 -4.27 -3.33
N LYS A 110 1.57 -5.43 -3.08
CA LYS A 110 1.13 -6.72 -3.62
C LYS A 110 -0.29 -7.04 -3.18
N THR A 111 -0.55 -6.94 -1.88
CA THR A 111 -1.85 -7.22 -1.27
C THR A 111 -2.97 -6.41 -1.91
N VAL A 112 -2.79 -5.10 -1.99
CA VAL A 112 -3.82 -4.18 -2.50
C VAL A 112 -3.96 -4.33 -4.01
N ASN A 113 -2.86 -4.43 -4.76
CA ASN A 113 -2.88 -4.61 -6.21
C ASN A 113 -3.54 -5.92 -6.66
N GLU A 114 -3.32 -7.01 -5.92
CA GLU A 114 -3.92 -8.33 -6.20
C GLU A 114 -5.35 -8.48 -5.63
N SER A 115 -5.94 -7.40 -5.10
CA SER A 115 -7.32 -7.44 -4.62
C SER A 115 -8.29 -7.72 -5.77
N LYS A 116 -9.03 -8.81 -5.64
CA LYS A 116 -10.06 -9.23 -6.59
C LYS A 116 -11.24 -8.28 -6.54
N GLU A 117 -11.84 -8.04 -7.70
CA GLU A 117 -13.11 -7.30 -7.80
C GLU A 117 -14.23 -8.00 -6.99
N SER A 118 -15.24 -7.22 -6.63
CA SER A 118 -16.45 -7.77 -6.04
C SER A 118 -17.28 -8.53 -7.08
N ARG A 119 -18.12 -9.44 -6.61
CA ARG A 119 -19.02 -10.23 -7.46
C ARG A 119 -20.33 -9.50 -7.80
N CYS A 120 -20.35 -8.17 -7.70
CA CYS A 120 -21.55 -7.35 -7.91
C CYS A 120 -22.16 -7.54 -9.31
N LYS A 121 -21.30 -7.69 -10.33
CA LYS A 121 -21.74 -7.97 -11.70
C LYS A 121 -22.53 -9.27 -11.83
N GLU A 122 -22.11 -10.30 -11.10
CA GLU A 122 -22.72 -11.62 -11.13
C GLU A 122 -23.98 -11.69 -10.27
N LEU A 123 -23.98 -11.01 -9.11
CA LEU A 123 -24.97 -11.21 -8.06
C LEU A 123 -26.03 -10.11 -7.98
N VAL A 124 -25.71 -8.88 -8.42
CA VAL A 124 -26.50 -7.67 -8.15
C VAL A 124 -27.01 -7.03 -9.43
N HIS A 125 -26.15 -6.74 -10.41
CA HIS A 125 -26.50 -5.84 -11.53
C HIS A 125 -27.79 -6.22 -12.27
N GLY A 126 -27.96 -7.50 -12.62
CA GLY A 126 -29.17 -7.97 -13.32
C GLY A 126 -30.45 -7.98 -12.48
N ARG A 127 -30.35 -7.90 -11.15
CA ARG A 127 -31.50 -7.92 -10.23
C ARG A 127 -32.02 -6.52 -9.93
N VAL A 128 -31.12 -5.54 -9.86
CA VAL A 128 -31.45 -4.17 -9.41
C VAL A 128 -31.34 -3.13 -10.52
N GLY A 129 -31.00 -3.55 -11.74
CA GLY A 129 -30.84 -2.64 -12.88
C GLY A 129 -29.60 -1.72 -12.77
N CYS A 130 -28.62 -2.09 -11.95
CA CYS A 130 -27.36 -1.34 -11.85
C CYS A 130 -26.57 -1.46 -13.17
N SER A 131 -26.15 -0.32 -13.73
CA SER A 131 -25.36 -0.27 -14.97
C SER A 131 -23.94 -0.84 -14.81
N GLY A 132 -23.44 -0.94 -13.58
CA GLY A 132 -22.12 -1.47 -13.27
C GLY A 132 -20.94 -0.59 -13.70
N THR A 133 -21.19 0.59 -14.26
CA THR A 133 -20.13 1.45 -14.82
C THR A 133 -19.13 1.94 -13.78
N LYS A 134 -19.57 2.07 -12.52
CA LYS A 134 -18.77 2.52 -11.37
C LYS A 134 -18.41 1.39 -10.39
N CYS A 135 -18.67 0.13 -10.74
CA CYS A 135 -18.43 -1.00 -9.86
C CYS A 135 -16.99 -1.54 -9.98
N TRP A 136 -16.04 -0.73 -9.52
CA TRP A 136 -14.62 -1.05 -9.45
C TRP A 136 -14.18 -0.89 -8.00
N LEU A 137 -13.54 -1.91 -7.43
CA LEU A 137 -13.35 -1.99 -5.98
C LEU A 137 -12.48 -0.86 -5.40
N ILE A 138 -11.45 -0.41 -6.11
CA ILE A 138 -10.44 0.58 -5.67
C ILE A 138 -9.69 1.22 -6.87
N PRO A 139 -10.38 1.89 -7.82
CA PRO A 139 -9.75 2.35 -9.06
C PRO A 139 -8.69 3.44 -8.84
N GLU A 140 -8.94 4.39 -7.95
CA GLU A 140 -8.00 5.47 -7.59
C GLU A 140 -6.77 4.90 -6.88
N THR A 141 -6.98 4.00 -5.91
CA THR A 141 -5.88 3.33 -5.20
C THR A 141 -5.01 2.58 -6.19
N ARG A 142 -5.55 1.85 -7.17
CA ARG A 142 -4.73 1.16 -8.17
C ARG A 142 -3.84 2.10 -8.99
N THR A 143 -4.34 3.31 -9.28
CA THR A 143 -3.55 4.35 -9.94
C THR A 143 -2.42 4.83 -9.02
N LEU A 144 -2.72 5.04 -7.74
CA LEU A 144 -1.73 5.36 -6.71
C LEU A 144 -0.64 4.27 -6.59
N LEU A 145 -1.01 2.99 -6.56
CA LEU A 145 -0.03 1.88 -6.46
C LEU A 145 0.97 1.90 -7.62
N ARG A 146 0.49 2.15 -8.85
CA ARG A 146 1.37 2.26 -10.04
C ARG A 146 2.35 3.42 -9.90
N ARG A 147 1.88 4.57 -9.43
CA ARG A 147 2.72 5.74 -9.16
C ARG A 147 3.79 5.43 -8.11
N ILE A 148 3.39 4.92 -6.95
CA ILE A 148 4.32 4.58 -5.86
C ILE A 148 5.36 3.55 -6.35
N ASN A 149 4.93 2.52 -7.08
CA ASN A 149 5.86 1.50 -7.59
C ASN A 149 6.89 2.08 -8.58
N ALA A 150 6.53 3.10 -9.36
CA ALA A 150 7.45 3.80 -10.25
C ALA A 150 8.38 4.79 -9.52
N GLU A 151 7.89 5.42 -8.44
CA GLU A 151 8.65 6.42 -7.67
C GLU A 151 9.59 5.81 -6.64
N ILE A 152 9.29 4.63 -6.10
CA ILE A 152 10.10 3.97 -5.08
C ILE A 152 11.27 3.24 -5.73
N VAL A 153 12.34 4.03 -5.91
CA VAL A 153 13.66 3.62 -6.37
C VAL A 153 14.69 3.85 -5.26
N GLY A 154 15.82 3.16 -5.36
CA GLY A 154 16.96 3.37 -4.46
C GLY A 154 17.48 4.81 -4.42
N LEU A 155 18.03 5.19 -3.27
CA LEU A 155 18.66 6.48 -3.04
C LEU A 155 19.97 6.61 -3.84
N ARG A 156 20.31 7.85 -4.19
CA ARG A 156 21.58 8.20 -4.83
C ARG A 156 22.54 8.76 -3.79
N LEU A 157 23.82 8.40 -3.91
CA LEU A 157 24.91 8.97 -3.12
C LEU A 157 25.21 10.40 -3.55
#